data_AF-A0ABD3XGL1-F1
#
_entry.id   AF-A0ABD3XGL1-F1
#
_cell.length_a   1.000
_cell.length_b   1.000
_cell.length_c   1.000
_cell.angle_alpha   90.00
_cell.angle_beta   90.00
_cell.angle_gamma   90.00
#
_symmetry.space_group_name_H-M   'P 1'
#
loop_
_entity.id
_entity.type
_entity.pdbx_description
1 polymer ?
#
loop_
_entity_poly.entity_id
_entity_poly.type
_entity_poly.pdbx_seq_one_letter_code
_entity_poly.pdbx_strand_id
1 'polypeptide(L)'
;MKVTSQEGIKACDVHQSMKVTSQEGIKACDVHQSMKVTSQEGIKACDVHQSMKVTSQEGIKACDVHQSMKVTSQEGIKACDVHQSTKVTSQEGIKACDVHQSTKVTSQEGIKACDVHQSMKVTSQEGIKACDVHQSTKVTSQEGIKACDVHQSTKVTSQEGIKACDVHQSTKVTSQEGIKACDVHQNQNSALYLQNHANLCPYN
;
A
#
# COMPACT_ATOMS: atom_id res chain seq x y z
N MET A 1 -29.48 1.89 -1.48
CA MET A 1 -29.97 0.50 -1.66
C MET A 1 -29.28 -0.44 -0.67
N LYS A 2 -30.00 -1.41 -0.10
CA LYS A 2 -29.40 -2.51 0.68
C LYS A 2 -29.69 -3.82 -0.04
N VAL A 3 -28.65 -4.61 -0.29
CA VAL A 3 -28.74 -5.93 -0.90
C VAL A 3 -28.18 -6.95 0.07
N THR A 4 -28.98 -7.98 0.35
CA THR A 4 -28.53 -9.18 1.05
C THR A 4 -28.74 -10.33 0.08
N SER A 5 -27.67 -11.05 -0.25
CA SER A 5 -27.73 -12.14 -1.23
C SER A 5 -26.88 -13.31 -0.77
N GLN A 6 -27.37 -14.53 -0.90
CA GLN A 6 -26.51 -15.72 -0.78
C GLN A 6 -25.68 -15.90 -2.05
N GLU A 7 -26.24 -15.54 -3.20
CA GLU A 7 -25.56 -15.58 -4.50
C GLU A 7 -24.69 -14.35 -4.74
N GLY A 8 -23.68 -14.52 -5.61
CA GLY A 8 -22.75 -13.44 -5.96
C GLY A 8 -23.39 -12.41 -6.86
N ILE A 9 -23.02 -11.14 -6.69
CA ILE A 9 -23.47 -10.06 -7.58
C ILE A 9 -22.62 -10.10 -8.85
N LYS A 10 -23.25 -10.36 -9.99
CA LYS A 10 -22.54 -10.36 -11.29
C LYS A 10 -22.11 -8.97 -11.72
N ALA A 11 -23.01 -8.00 -11.62
CA ALA A 11 -22.77 -6.61 -11.96
C ALA A 11 -23.73 -5.72 -11.15
N CYS A 12 -23.29 -4.53 -10.75
CA CYS A 12 -24.17 -3.48 -10.27
C CYS A 12 -23.63 -2.09 -10.64
N ASP A 13 -24.54 -1.17 -10.89
CA ASP A 13 -24.28 0.26 -11.09
C ASP A 13 -25.03 1.03 -10.00
N VAL A 14 -24.29 1.88 -9.27
CA VAL A 14 -24.77 2.57 -8.07
C VAL A 14 -24.46 4.06 -8.16
N HIS A 15 -25.46 4.87 -8.45
CA HIS A 15 -25.29 6.32 -8.48
C HIS A 15 -25.14 6.96 -7.08
N GLN A 16 -25.78 6.39 -6.05
CA GLN A 16 -25.75 6.94 -4.70
C GLN A 16 -25.05 5.98 -3.72
N SER A 17 -25.80 5.41 -2.79
CA SER A 17 -25.24 4.57 -1.73
C SER A 17 -25.75 3.14 -1.84
N MET A 18 -24.85 2.17 -1.83
CA MET A 18 -25.20 0.75 -1.77
C MET A 18 -24.52 0.06 -0.59
N LYS A 19 -25.28 -0.77 0.13
CA LYS A 19 -24.77 -1.69 1.14
C LYS A 19 -25.03 -3.12 0.70
N VAL A 20 -23.97 -3.89 0.51
CA VAL A 20 -24.02 -5.31 0.13
C VAL A 20 -23.61 -6.17 1.32
N THR A 21 -24.40 -7.21 1.57
CA THR A 21 -24.01 -8.34 2.42
C THR A 21 -24.17 -9.62 1.61
N SER A 22 -23.08 -10.33 1.33
CA SER A 22 -23.14 -11.54 0.48
C SER A 22 -22.17 -12.64 0.89
N GLN A 23 -22.44 -13.89 0.52
CA GLN A 23 -21.44 -14.96 0.68
C GLN A 23 -20.44 -14.92 -0.48
N GLU A 24 -20.93 -14.92 -1.72
CA GLU A 24 -20.17 -15.10 -2.97
C GLU A 24 -19.56 -13.82 -3.59
N GLY A 25 -19.65 -12.67 -2.91
CA GLY A 25 -18.94 -11.45 -3.29
C GLY A 25 -19.50 -10.76 -4.54
N ILE A 26 -18.64 -9.96 -5.20
CA ILE A 26 -19.03 -9.11 -6.35
C ILE A 26 -18.05 -9.32 -7.51
N LYS A 27 -18.56 -9.61 -8.71
CA LYS A 27 -17.71 -9.75 -9.91
C LYS A 27 -17.35 -8.38 -10.48
N ALA A 28 -18.31 -7.48 -10.65
CA ALA A 28 -18.08 -6.14 -11.18
C ALA A 28 -19.04 -5.15 -10.50
N CYS A 29 -18.56 -3.94 -10.19
CA CYS A 29 -19.42 -2.84 -9.78
C CYS A 29 -18.86 -1.48 -10.17
N ASP A 30 -19.76 -0.56 -10.51
CA ASP A 30 -19.48 0.86 -10.67
C ASP A 30 -20.27 1.65 -9.61
N VAL A 31 -19.61 2.59 -8.93
CA VAL A 31 -20.14 3.31 -7.79
C VAL A 31 -19.74 4.79 -7.85
N HIS A 32 -20.73 5.66 -8.02
CA HIS A 32 -20.47 7.09 -8.10
C HIS A 32 -20.29 7.78 -6.72
N GLN A 33 -21.03 7.38 -5.68
CA GLN A 33 -20.91 7.99 -4.34
C GLN A 33 -20.36 7.06 -3.25
N SER A 34 -21.10 6.02 -2.86
CA SER A 34 -20.62 5.16 -1.77
C SER A 34 -21.05 3.71 -1.88
N MET A 35 -20.10 2.83 -1.56
CA MET A 35 -20.35 1.41 -1.43
C MET A 35 -19.76 0.84 -0.15
N LYS A 36 -20.58 0.05 0.55
CA LYS A 36 -20.13 -0.77 1.67
C LYS A 36 -20.40 -2.23 1.37
N VAL A 37 -19.35 -3.04 1.33
CA VAL A 37 -19.42 -4.48 1.10
C VAL A 37 -19.00 -5.22 2.36
N THR A 38 -19.79 -6.22 2.72
CA THR A 38 -19.43 -7.23 3.72
C THR A 38 -19.67 -8.60 3.12
N SER A 39 -18.62 -9.39 2.94
CA SER A 39 -18.75 -10.69 2.26
C SER A 39 -17.73 -11.72 2.72
N GLN A 40 -17.99 -13.00 2.47
CA GLN A 40 -16.94 -14.02 2.63
C GLN A 40 -15.96 -13.89 1.46
N GLU A 41 -16.48 -13.98 0.25
CA GLU A 41 -15.73 -13.72 -0.99
C GLU A 41 -15.47 -12.23 -1.23
N GLY A 42 -14.49 -11.97 -2.07
CA GLY A 42 -13.97 -10.64 -2.34
C GLY A 42 -14.70 -9.90 -3.46
N ILE A 43 -14.01 -8.90 -4.00
CA ILE A 43 -14.46 -8.17 -5.19
C ILE A 43 -13.46 -8.43 -6.32
N LYS A 44 -13.95 -8.86 -7.48
CA LYS A 44 -13.06 -9.09 -8.63
C LYS A 44 -12.67 -7.78 -9.32
N ALA A 45 -13.62 -6.91 -9.59
CA ALA A 45 -13.39 -5.59 -10.18
C ALA A 45 -14.36 -4.57 -9.61
N CYS A 46 -13.88 -3.37 -9.32
CA CYS A 46 -14.72 -2.23 -8.96
C CYS A 46 -14.11 -0.92 -9.44
N ASP A 47 -14.98 0.00 -9.86
CA ASP A 47 -14.67 1.42 -10.06
C ASP A 47 -15.50 2.22 -9.05
N VAL A 48 -14.85 3.14 -8.34
CA VAL A 48 -15.48 3.95 -7.29
C VAL A 48 -15.00 5.40 -7.36
N HIS A 49 -15.91 6.31 -7.70
CA HIS A 49 -15.58 7.73 -7.83
C HIS A 49 -15.37 8.46 -6.47
N GLN A 50 -16.08 8.04 -5.41
CA GLN A 50 -16.04 8.74 -4.10
C GLN A 50 -15.56 7.86 -2.95
N SER A 51 -16.32 6.82 -2.56
CA SER A 51 -15.96 6.07 -1.36
C SER A 51 -16.30 4.59 -1.40
N MET A 52 -15.32 3.77 -1.02
CA MET A 52 -15.48 2.33 -0.88
C MET A 52 -15.05 1.85 0.50
N LYS A 53 -15.88 1.01 1.12
CA LYS A 53 -15.51 0.24 2.30
C LYS A 53 -15.78 -1.24 2.09
N VAL A 54 -14.74 -2.05 2.17
CA VAL A 54 -14.82 -3.50 2.04
C VAL A 54 -14.40 -4.18 3.33
N THR A 55 -15.17 -5.18 3.75
CA THR A 55 -14.82 -6.07 4.85
C THR A 55 -15.10 -7.50 4.40
N SER A 56 -14.07 -8.30 4.22
CA SER A 56 -14.22 -9.64 3.64
C SER A 56 -13.14 -10.62 4.08
N GLN A 57 -13.36 -11.93 3.90
CA GLN A 57 -12.27 -12.88 4.11
C GLN A 57 -11.30 -12.77 2.94
N GLU A 58 -11.84 -12.91 1.73
CA GLU A 58 -11.13 -12.68 0.47
C GLU A 58 -11.00 -11.18 0.16
N GLY A 59 -9.89 -10.79 -0.47
CA GLY A 59 -9.57 -9.38 -0.69
C GLY A 59 -10.15 -8.82 -1.99
N ILE A 60 -9.40 -7.95 -2.65
CA ILE A 60 -9.85 -7.32 -3.91
C ILE A 60 -8.84 -7.66 -5.00
N LYS A 61 -9.33 -8.11 -6.17
CA LYS A 61 -8.43 -8.42 -7.29
C LYS A 61 -8.02 -7.16 -8.04
N ALA A 62 -8.97 -6.31 -8.40
CA ALA A 62 -8.71 -5.04 -9.07
C ALA A 62 -9.69 -3.98 -8.56
N CYS A 63 -9.18 -2.78 -8.28
CA CYS A 63 -9.98 -1.61 -7.96
C CYS A 63 -9.36 -0.35 -8.54
N ASP A 64 -10.22 0.52 -9.04
CA ASP A 64 -9.93 1.93 -9.28
C ASP A 64 -10.78 2.77 -8.32
N VAL A 65 -10.14 3.69 -7.60
CA VAL A 65 -10.81 4.58 -6.65
C VAL A 65 -10.32 6.01 -6.77
N HIS A 66 -11.18 6.92 -7.18
CA HIS A 66 -10.78 8.32 -7.37
C HIS A 66 -10.59 9.09 -6.05
N GLN A 67 -11.32 8.78 -4.98
CA GLN A 67 -11.25 9.52 -3.70
C GLN A 67 -10.81 8.68 -2.50
N SER A 68 -11.60 7.70 -2.07
CA SER A 68 -11.31 7.02 -0.80
C SER A 68 -11.64 5.54 -0.80
N MET A 69 -10.66 4.75 -0.35
CA MET A 69 -10.78 3.31 -0.21
C MET A 69 -10.39 2.86 1.20
N LYS A 70 -11.23 2.02 1.80
CA LYS A 70 -10.90 1.30 3.03
C LYS A 70 -11.16 -0.19 2.89
N VAL A 71 -10.12 -1.00 3.07
CA VAL A 71 -10.19 -2.46 3.01
C VAL A 71 -9.79 -3.05 4.35
N THR A 72 -10.56 -4.04 4.79
CA THR A 72 -10.22 -4.89 5.93
C THR A 72 -10.50 -6.34 5.56
N SER A 73 -9.45 -7.15 5.44
CA SER A 73 -9.61 -8.52 4.93
C SER A 73 -8.52 -9.46 5.42
N GLN A 74 -8.73 -10.78 5.30
CA GLN A 74 -7.63 -11.72 5.56
C GLN A 74 -6.66 -11.65 4.38
N GLU A 75 -7.19 -11.85 3.17
CA GLU A 75 -6.48 -11.66 1.91
C GLU A 75 -6.36 -10.17 1.55
N GLY A 76 -5.26 -9.77 0.91
CA GLY A 76 -4.98 -8.37 0.62
C GLY A 76 -5.51 -7.92 -0.75
N ILE A 77 -4.86 -6.91 -1.34
CA ILE A 77 -5.25 -6.38 -2.65
C ILE A 77 -4.25 -6.85 -3.72
N LYS A 78 -4.74 -7.36 -4.85
CA LYS A 78 -3.84 -7.75 -5.95
C LYS A 78 -3.40 -6.55 -6.78
N ALA A 79 -4.35 -5.73 -7.25
CA ALA A 79 -4.08 -4.52 -8.00
C ALA A 79 -5.04 -3.42 -7.56
N CYS A 80 -4.50 -2.21 -7.43
CA CYS A 80 -5.19 -1.05 -6.89
C CYS A 80 -4.63 0.20 -7.54
N ASP A 81 -5.50 1.03 -8.10
CA ASP A 81 -5.20 2.41 -8.47
C ASP A 81 -6.06 3.32 -7.60
N VAL A 82 -5.44 4.26 -6.87
CA VAL A 82 -6.16 5.26 -6.07
C VAL A 82 -5.61 6.66 -6.29
N HIS A 83 -6.50 7.57 -6.67
CA HIS A 83 -6.11 8.94 -6.97
C HIS A 83 -5.91 9.82 -5.72
N GLN A 84 -6.51 9.46 -4.57
CA GLN A 84 -6.41 10.23 -3.33
C GLN A 84 -6.02 9.40 -2.10
N SER A 85 -6.90 8.56 -1.55
CA SER A 85 -6.64 7.96 -0.24
C SER A 85 -6.98 6.47 -0.14
N THR A 86 -6.00 5.69 0.31
CA THR A 86 -6.14 4.24 0.54
C THR A 86 -5.77 3.87 1.96
N LYS A 87 -6.63 3.08 2.61
CA LYS A 87 -6.32 2.40 3.87
C LYS A 87 -6.56 0.91 3.76
N VAL A 88 -5.50 0.12 3.90
CA VAL A 88 -5.56 -1.35 3.89
C VAL A 88 -5.16 -1.89 5.25
N THR A 89 -5.94 -2.85 5.74
CA THR A 89 -5.60 -3.65 6.92
C THR A 89 -5.88 -5.10 6.60
N SER A 90 -4.84 -5.92 6.55
CA SER A 90 -4.99 -7.32 6.14
C SER A 90 -3.94 -8.23 6.74
N GLN A 91 -4.12 -9.55 6.68
CA GLN A 91 -3.03 -10.48 6.99
C GLN A 91 -2.06 -10.46 5.80
N GLU A 92 -2.60 -10.68 4.62
CA GLU A 92 -1.90 -10.60 3.35
C GLU A 92 -1.65 -9.15 2.91
N GLY A 93 -0.58 -8.93 2.17
CA GLY A 93 -0.14 -7.61 1.73
C GLY A 93 -0.85 -7.06 0.50
N ILE A 94 -0.29 -6.00 -0.08
CA ILE A 94 -0.68 -5.53 -1.42
C ILE A 94 0.32 -6.08 -2.45
N LYS A 95 -0.16 -6.64 -3.57
CA LYS A 95 0.74 -7.09 -4.65
C LYS A 95 1.20 -5.92 -5.52
N ALA A 96 0.27 -5.12 -6.04
CA ALA A 96 0.53 -3.94 -6.84
C ALA A 96 -0.41 -2.80 -6.42
N CYS A 97 0.15 -1.61 -6.24
CA CYS A 97 -0.59 -0.40 -5.91
C CYS A 97 0.00 0.78 -6.66
N ASP A 98 -0.84 1.60 -7.28
CA ASP A 98 -0.52 2.95 -7.72
C ASP A 98 -1.35 3.93 -6.88
N VAL A 99 -0.71 4.93 -6.29
CA VAL A 99 -1.40 5.94 -5.49
C VAL A 99 -0.85 7.34 -5.72
N HIS A 100 -1.72 8.25 -6.18
CA HIS A 100 -1.31 9.64 -6.43
C HIS A 100 -1.12 10.49 -5.16
N GLN A 101 -1.88 10.28 -4.07
CA GLN A 101 -1.75 11.11 -2.87
C GLN A 101 -1.34 10.36 -1.60
N SER A 102 -2.15 9.42 -1.09
CA SER A 102 -1.91 8.87 0.23
C SER A 102 -2.27 7.40 0.39
N THR A 103 -1.31 6.60 0.86
CA THR A 103 -1.51 5.18 1.18
C THR A 103 -1.15 4.91 2.63
N LYS A 104 -2.01 4.17 3.32
CA LYS A 104 -1.71 3.56 4.61
C LYS A 104 -1.96 2.05 4.57
N VAL A 105 -0.91 1.27 4.78
CA VAL A 105 -0.98 -0.20 4.82
C VAL A 105 -0.58 -0.70 6.20
N THR A 106 -1.36 -1.65 6.71
CA THR A 106 -1.02 -2.43 7.90
C THR A 106 -1.25 -3.90 7.58
N SER A 107 -0.17 -4.69 7.48
CA SER A 107 -0.25 -6.10 7.08
C SER A 107 0.77 -6.98 7.78
N GLN A 108 0.64 -8.31 7.70
CA GLN A 108 1.75 -9.21 8.04
C GLN A 108 2.72 -9.28 6.86
N GLU A 109 2.23 -9.57 5.65
CA GLU A 109 3.02 -9.87 4.43
C GLU A 109 3.51 -8.65 3.62
N GLY A 110 3.30 -7.42 4.10
CA GLY A 110 3.91 -6.22 3.50
C GLY A 110 3.36 -5.81 2.13
N ILE A 111 4.24 -5.37 1.22
CA ILE A 111 3.88 -4.91 -0.15
C ILE A 111 4.90 -5.43 -1.16
N LYS A 112 4.44 -5.96 -2.30
CA LYS A 112 5.35 -6.44 -3.35
C LYS A 112 5.82 -5.30 -4.27
N ALA A 113 4.90 -4.52 -4.83
CA ALA A 113 5.20 -3.38 -5.66
C ALA A 113 4.26 -2.22 -5.33
N CYS A 114 4.80 -1.02 -5.23
CA CYS A 114 4.02 0.21 -5.13
C CYS A 114 4.69 1.36 -5.85
N ASP A 115 3.86 2.16 -6.53
CA ASP A 115 4.20 3.50 -6.99
C ASP A 115 3.36 4.50 -6.16
N VAL A 116 4.00 5.50 -5.58
CA VAL A 116 3.32 6.53 -4.79
C VAL A 116 3.87 7.92 -5.12
N HIS A 117 3.01 8.78 -5.66
CA HIS A 117 3.45 10.12 -6.05
C HIS A 117 3.62 11.10 -4.86
N GLN A 118 2.88 10.94 -3.75
CA GLN A 118 2.99 11.87 -2.61
C GLN A 118 3.38 11.20 -1.29
N SER A 119 2.53 10.33 -0.73
CA SER A 119 2.77 9.85 0.63
C SER A 119 2.40 8.39 0.86
N MET A 120 3.34 7.66 1.45
CA MET A 120 3.16 6.26 1.81
C MET A 120 3.50 6.01 3.27
N LYS A 121 2.62 5.26 3.96
CA LYS A 121 2.90 4.72 5.29
C LYS A 121 2.64 3.22 5.34
N VAL A 122 3.66 2.45 5.67
CA VAL A 122 3.60 1.00 5.80
C VAL A 122 3.97 0.57 7.21
N THR A 123 3.20 -0.36 7.76
CA THR A 123 3.51 -1.07 9.00
C THR A 123 3.30 -2.55 8.76
N SER A 124 4.36 -3.35 8.79
CA SER A 124 4.27 -4.77 8.47
C SER A 124 5.30 -5.64 9.17
N GLN A 125 5.18 -6.98 9.07
CA GLN A 125 6.26 -7.88 9.48
C GLN A 125 7.24 -8.00 8.31
N GLU A 126 6.73 -8.52 7.20
CA GLU A 126 7.40 -8.58 5.90
C GLU A 126 7.40 -7.19 5.28
N GLY A 127 8.55 -6.71 4.83
CA GLY A 127 8.77 -5.34 4.40
C GLY A 127 8.11 -4.91 3.09
N ILE A 128 8.82 -4.09 2.31
CA ILE A 128 8.44 -3.76 0.92
C ILE A 128 9.46 -4.40 -0.02
N LYS A 129 9.01 -5.07 -1.10
CA LYS A 129 9.94 -5.63 -2.11
C LYS A 129 10.41 -4.56 -3.09
N ALA A 130 9.51 -3.80 -3.68
CA ALA A 130 9.82 -2.68 -4.57
C ALA A 130 8.92 -1.49 -4.27
N CYS A 131 9.51 -0.31 -4.10
CA CYS A 131 8.82 0.97 -4.01
C CYS A 131 9.42 1.99 -4.97
N ASP A 132 8.55 2.75 -5.65
CA ASP A 132 8.89 4.03 -6.25
C ASP A 132 8.05 5.10 -5.53
N VAL A 133 8.71 6.12 -4.98
CA VAL A 133 8.02 7.21 -4.28
C VAL A 133 8.59 8.58 -4.64
N HIS A 134 7.75 9.44 -5.22
CA HIS A 134 8.18 10.78 -5.63
C HIS A 134 8.38 11.77 -4.46
N GLN A 135 7.64 11.67 -3.36
CA GLN A 135 7.74 12.64 -2.26
C GLN A 135 8.09 12.03 -0.89
N SER A 136 7.24 11.18 -0.32
CA SER A 136 7.46 10.76 1.08
C SER A 136 7.07 9.31 1.39
N THR A 137 8.01 8.58 2.01
CA THR A 137 7.79 7.21 2.48
C THR A 137 8.09 7.09 3.97
N LYS A 138 7.21 6.40 4.70
CA LYS A 138 7.47 5.92 6.06
C LYS A 138 7.20 4.42 6.17
N VAL A 139 8.25 3.65 6.45
CA VAL A 139 8.16 2.19 6.66
C VAL A 139 8.54 1.84 8.09
N THR A 140 7.74 0.96 8.69
CA THR A 140 8.05 0.30 9.95
C THR A 140 7.83 -1.20 9.76
N SER A 141 8.90 -1.98 9.74
CA SER A 141 8.83 -3.43 9.47
C SER A 141 9.88 -4.24 10.21
N GLN A 142 9.77 -5.58 10.21
CA GLN A 142 10.89 -6.42 10.66
C GLN A 142 11.92 -6.54 9.53
N GLU A 143 11.49 -6.93 8.32
CA GLU A 143 12.39 -7.20 7.18
C GLU A 143 12.84 -5.98 6.34
N GLY A 144 12.36 -4.77 6.63
CA GLY A 144 12.85 -3.56 5.94
C GLY A 144 12.36 -3.35 4.49
N ILE A 145 13.23 -2.98 3.55
CA ILE A 145 12.90 -2.76 2.12
C ILE A 145 13.95 -3.44 1.22
N LYS A 146 13.53 -4.15 0.16
CA LYS A 146 14.48 -4.77 -0.79
C LYS A 146 14.99 -3.78 -1.84
N ALA A 147 14.10 -3.07 -2.54
CA ALA A 147 14.45 -2.03 -3.49
C ALA A 147 13.54 -0.82 -3.29
N CYS A 148 14.11 0.38 -3.27
CA CYS A 148 13.34 1.62 -3.30
C CYS A 148 14.00 2.68 -4.18
N ASP A 149 13.19 3.39 -4.95
CA ASP A 149 13.55 4.64 -5.61
C ASP A 149 12.75 5.76 -4.93
N VAL A 150 13.43 6.81 -4.48
CA VAL A 150 12.81 7.91 -3.75
C VAL A 150 13.36 9.25 -4.21
N HIS A 151 12.49 10.09 -4.77
CA HIS A 151 12.91 11.41 -5.24
C HIS A 151 13.10 12.46 -4.13
N GLN A 152 12.38 12.41 -3.01
CA GLN A 152 12.49 13.43 -1.95
C GLN A 152 12.84 12.87 -0.56
N SER A 153 11.96 12.08 0.07
CA SER A 153 12.17 11.71 1.47
C SER A 153 11.74 10.30 1.83
N THR A 154 12.63 9.58 2.53
CA THR A 154 12.31 8.26 3.09
C THR A 154 12.70 8.13 4.55
N LYS A 155 11.82 7.52 5.34
CA LYS A 155 12.08 7.11 6.73
C LYS A 155 11.78 5.62 6.92
N VAL A 156 12.81 4.85 7.26
CA VAL A 156 12.69 3.41 7.54
C VAL A 156 13.07 3.13 8.99
N THR A 157 12.25 2.30 9.64
CA THR A 157 12.55 1.72 10.95
C THR A 157 12.35 0.21 10.84
N SER A 158 13.43 -0.57 10.91
CA SER A 158 13.37 -2.02 10.73
C SER A 158 14.46 -2.78 11.45
N GLN A 159 14.40 -4.12 11.50
CA GLN A 159 15.53 -4.93 11.94
C GLN A 159 16.55 -5.07 10.79
N GLU A 160 16.10 -5.50 9.61
CA GLU A 160 16.96 -5.85 8.46
C GLU A 160 17.35 -4.68 7.53
N GLY A 161 16.88 -3.45 7.75
CA GLY A 161 17.35 -2.27 7.01
C GLY A 161 16.85 -2.13 5.55
N ILE A 162 17.69 -1.68 4.61
CA ILE A 162 17.37 -1.56 3.17
C ILE A 162 18.43 -2.27 2.33
N LYS A 163 18.04 -3.10 1.34
CA LYS A 163 19.02 -3.79 0.46
C LYS A 163 19.55 -2.89 -0.65
N ALA A 164 18.68 -2.22 -1.41
CA ALA A 164 19.06 -1.27 -2.45
C ALA A 164 18.16 -0.03 -2.38
N CYS A 165 18.75 1.16 -2.47
CA CYS A 165 18.03 2.42 -2.49
C CYS A 165 18.65 3.39 -3.51
N ASP A 166 17.82 4.04 -4.31
CA ASP A 166 18.17 5.28 -5.02
C ASP A 166 17.44 6.45 -4.34
N VAL A 167 18.15 7.53 -4.05
CA VAL A 167 17.62 8.66 -3.29
C VAL A 167 18.10 9.98 -3.90
N HIS A 168 17.20 10.78 -4.43
CA HIS A 168 17.61 12.08 -4.97
C HIS A 168 17.83 13.18 -3.90
N GLN A 169 17.17 13.12 -2.74
CA GLN A 169 17.30 14.17 -1.71
C GLN A 169 17.64 13.65 -0.30
N SER A 170 16.76 12.89 0.37
CA SER A 170 16.95 12.56 1.80
C SER A 170 16.44 11.18 2.22
N THR A 171 17.23 10.48 3.04
CA THR A 171 16.87 9.20 3.64
C THR A 171 17.32 9.09 5.09
N LYS A 172 16.43 8.60 5.95
CA LYS A 172 16.69 8.27 7.36
C LYS A 172 16.35 6.82 7.64
N VAL A 173 17.36 6.02 7.99
CA VAL A 173 17.19 4.61 8.37
C VAL A 173 17.57 4.42 9.83
N THR A 174 16.74 3.67 10.55
CA THR A 174 17.01 3.20 11.91
C THR A 174 16.84 1.68 11.91
N SER A 175 17.94 0.95 11.93
CA SER A 175 17.93 -0.52 11.84
C SER A 175 19.16 -1.17 12.44
N GLN A 176 19.09 -2.49 12.67
CA GLN A 176 20.25 -3.28 13.09
C GLN A 176 21.21 -3.51 11.91
N GLU A 177 20.71 -3.79 10.70
CA GLU A 177 21.56 -4.13 9.55
C GLU A 177 21.96 -2.96 8.63
N GLY A 178 21.31 -1.80 8.71
CA GLY A 178 21.68 -0.60 7.94
C GLY A 178 21.22 -0.61 6.47
N ILE A 179 22.01 -0.02 5.57
CA ILE A 179 21.74 -0.01 4.11
C ILE A 179 22.86 -0.77 3.41
N LYS A 180 22.53 -1.73 2.53
CA LYS A 180 23.53 -2.54 1.81
C LYS A 180 24.07 -1.86 0.56
N ALA A 181 23.23 -1.16 -0.21
CA ALA A 181 23.60 -0.35 -1.37
C ALA A 181 22.71 0.90 -1.45
N CYS A 182 23.31 2.08 -1.67
CA CYS A 182 22.61 3.35 -1.80
C CYS A 182 23.29 4.23 -2.85
N ASP A 183 22.50 4.83 -3.76
CA ASP A 183 22.92 6.00 -4.54
C ASP A 183 22.21 7.24 -3.98
N VAL A 184 22.92 8.39 -3.92
CA VAL A 184 22.38 9.64 -3.38
C VAL A 184 22.79 10.82 -4.24
N HIS A 185 21.82 11.45 -4.90
CA HIS A 185 22.11 12.46 -5.93
C HIS A 185 22.15 13.93 -5.47
N GLN A 186 21.69 14.34 -4.27
CA GLN A 186 21.92 15.68 -3.67
C GLN A 186 21.82 15.72 -2.11
N ASN A 187 22.16 16.88 -1.52
CA ASN A 187 22.97 17.10 -0.31
C ASN A 187 22.25 17.15 1.08
N GLN A 188 23.04 16.84 2.13
CA GLN A 188 23.14 17.54 3.44
C GLN A 188 22.09 17.33 4.56
N ASN A 189 21.87 16.10 5.06
CA ASN A 189 21.72 15.82 6.51
C ASN A 189 21.64 14.31 6.80
N SER A 190 22.67 13.55 6.41
CA SER A 190 22.80 12.16 6.85
C SER A 190 23.16 12.13 8.34
N ALA A 191 22.17 12.28 9.22
CA ALA A 191 22.28 11.78 10.59
C ALA A 191 22.25 10.24 10.52
N LEU A 192 23.32 9.67 9.97
CA LEU A 192 23.66 8.26 10.06
C LEU A 192 24.06 7.99 11.51
N TYR A 193 23.08 7.75 12.37
CA TYR A 193 23.34 7.11 13.66
C TYR A 193 23.58 5.62 13.39
N LEU A 194 24.74 5.32 12.81
CA LEU A 194 25.27 3.98 12.60
C LEU A 194 25.79 3.48 13.95
N GLN A 195 24.95 2.79 14.71
CA GLN A 195 25.46 1.96 15.79
C GLN A 195 25.85 0.59 15.20
N ASN A 196 27.07 0.53 14.68
CA ASN A 196 27.91 -0.65 14.39
C ASN A 196 27.39 -1.69 13.37
N HIS A 197 27.85 -1.58 12.11
CA HIS A 197 28.86 -2.46 11.48
C HIS A 197 28.85 -2.30 9.94
N ALA A 198 29.92 -1.69 9.40
CA ALA A 198 30.45 -1.80 8.04
C ALA A 198 29.49 -1.81 6.82
N ASN A 199 29.22 -0.64 6.24
CA ASN A 199 29.59 -0.28 4.85
C ASN A 199 29.04 1.13 4.53
N LEU A 200 29.95 2.06 4.24
CA LEU A 200 29.62 3.41 3.77
C LEU A 200 29.43 3.34 2.25
N CYS A 201 28.39 3.99 1.72
CA CYS A 201 28.33 4.28 0.29
C CYS A 201 29.33 5.42 -0.01
N PRO A 202 30.33 5.22 -0.88
CA PRO A 202 31.16 6.33 -1.34
C PRO A 202 30.31 7.23 -2.25
N TYR A 203 30.41 8.54 -2.04
CA TYR A 203 29.96 9.54 -3.01
C TYR A 203 30.74 9.34 -4.32
N ASN A 204 30.04 9.35 -5.45
CA ASN A 204 30.65 9.64 -6.76
C ASN A 204 30.12 11.00 -7.23
#